data_AF-A0A9Q0K7N8-F1
#
_entry.id   AF-A0A9Q0K7N8-F1
#
_cell.length_a   1.000
_cell.length_b   1.000
_cell.length_c   1.000
_cell.angle_alpha   90.00
_cell.angle_beta   90.00
_cell.angle_gamma   90.00
#
_symmetry.space_group_name_H-M   'P 1'
#
loop_
_entity.id
_entity.type
_entity.pdbx_description
1 polymer ?
#
loop_
_entity_poly.entity_id
_entity_poly.type
_entity_poly.pdbx_seq_one_letter_code
_entity_poly.pdbx_strand_id
1 'polypeptide(L)'
;MVRFGILEAGAYGVTQSREQAFIWAASLEEWLPEWPGPMHVLAGPDLKISLPGNAQYAAVHNTENGAHFHAMTVKDTIGELPPVKNGACDTMIDYQSEPVSWFQKRIRGNMLVLYDHISKEMNELNLFRCRRIPKHPGADWSDLPEDKNGVWGKALRIRISPTG
;
A
#
# COMPACT_ATOMS: atom_id res chain seq x y z
N MET A 1 13.91 6.45 29.34
CA MET A 1 13.17 7.54 28.65
C MET A 1 12.21 6.92 27.63
N VAL A 2 11.12 7.62 27.25
CA VAL A 2 10.11 7.10 26.31
C VAL A 2 9.83 8.13 25.22
N ARG A 3 9.62 7.67 23.98
CA ARG A 3 9.15 8.46 22.85
C ARG A 3 8.11 7.65 22.09
N PHE A 4 7.11 8.31 21.52
CA PHE A 4 6.12 7.68 20.64
C PHE A 4 6.00 8.49 19.35
N GLY A 5 5.46 7.89 18.30
CA GLY A 5 5.36 8.56 17.01
C GLY A 5 4.59 7.75 15.99
N ILE A 6 3.99 8.42 15.01
CA ILE A 6 3.39 7.78 13.83
C ILE A 6 4.36 7.94 12.67
N LEU A 7 4.66 6.83 12.01
CA LEU A 7 5.45 6.80 10.78
C LEU A 7 4.59 6.27 9.63
N GLU A 8 4.80 6.82 8.43
CA GLU A 8 4.12 6.40 7.21
C GLU A 8 5.07 5.59 6.34
N ALA A 9 4.73 4.34 6.06
CA ALA A 9 5.57 3.41 5.33
C ALA A 9 5.99 3.94 3.95
N GLY A 10 5.09 4.64 3.24
CA GLY A 10 5.36 5.21 1.93
C GLY A 10 6.59 6.14 1.89
N ALA A 11 6.86 6.85 2.98
CA ALA A 11 8.03 7.73 3.10
C ALA A 11 9.37 6.98 3.19
N TYR A 12 9.35 5.66 3.36
CA TYR A 12 10.53 4.80 3.53
C TYR A 12 10.70 3.79 2.38
N GLY A 13 10.07 4.04 1.23
CA GLY A 13 10.37 3.30 -0.01
C GLY A 13 9.49 2.10 -0.29
N VAL A 14 8.25 2.11 0.20
CA VAL A 14 7.22 1.13 -0.19
C VAL A 14 6.02 1.79 -0.86
N THR A 15 5.33 1.05 -1.73
CA THR A 15 4.16 1.52 -2.49
C THR A 15 2.88 1.30 -1.71
N GLN A 16 2.83 1.78 -0.46
CA GLN A 16 1.69 1.56 0.41
C GLN A 16 1.52 2.77 1.33
N SER A 17 0.28 3.26 1.41
CA SER A 17 -0.13 4.16 2.48
C SER A 17 -0.44 3.33 3.72
N ARG A 18 0.43 3.41 4.72
CA ARG A 18 0.32 2.68 5.97
C ARG A 18 0.98 3.47 7.10
N GLU A 19 0.14 4.15 7.86
CA GLU A 19 0.50 4.81 9.09
C GLU A 19 0.55 3.81 10.25
N GLN A 20 1.64 3.81 11.00
CA GLN A 20 1.80 2.92 12.16
C GLN A 20 2.37 3.71 13.34
N ALA A 21 1.77 3.52 14.51
CA ALA A 21 2.30 4.04 15.76
C ALA A 21 3.44 3.16 16.29
N PHE A 22 4.51 3.81 16.73
CA PHE A 22 5.68 3.21 17.36
C PHE A 22 5.90 3.84 18.72
N ILE A 23 6.35 3.03 19.68
CA ILE A 23 6.73 3.48 21.01
C ILE A 23 8.14 2.93 21.27
N TRP A 24 9.08 3.83 21.53
CA TRP A 24 10.43 3.50 21.93
C TRP A 24 10.62 3.80 23.41
N ALA A 25 11.31 2.89 24.09
CA ALA A 25 11.74 3.06 25.46
C ALA A 25 13.18 2.59 25.59
N ALA A 26 13.98 3.35 26.33
CA ALA A 26 15.36 3.01 26.65
C ALA A 26 15.59 3.14 28.16
N SER A 27 16.55 2.39 28.69
CA SER A 27 17.03 2.55 30.07
C SER A 27 17.49 4.00 30.31
N LEU A 28 17.58 4.43 31.57
CA LEU A 28 18.12 5.76 31.90
C LEU A 28 19.60 5.89 31.56
N GLU A 29 20.31 4.76 31.50
CA GLU A 29 21.73 4.67 31.15
C GLU A 29 21.96 4.55 29.64
N GLU A 30 20.89 4.45 28.85
CA GLU A 30 20.95 4.28 27.40
C GLU A 30 20.43 5.52 26.66
N TRP A 31 21.00 5.77 25.49
CA TRP A 31 20.53 6.83 24.61
C TRP A 31 19.31 6.36 23.82
N LEU A 32 18.22 7.13 23.91
CA LEU A 32 17.01 6.87 23.13
C LEU A 32 17.20 7.39 21.69
N PRO A 33 17.06 6.55 20.65
CA PRO A 33 17.32 6.99 19.30
C PRO A 33 16.35 8.04 18.79
N GLU A 34 16.82 8.80 17.81
CA GLU A 34 15.99 9.68 16.99
C GLU A 34 15.21 8.89 15.94
N TRP A 35 14.05 9.41 15.55
CA TRP A 35 13.25 8.80 14.49
C TRP A 35 14.01 8.85 13.15
N PRO A 36 13.90 7.82 12.30
CA PRO A 36 14.48 7.88 10.97
C PRO A 36 13.80 8.99 10.16
N GLY A 37 14.60 9.76 9.40
CA GLY A 37 14.07 10.74 8.47
C GLY A 37 13.42 10.09 7.24
N PRO A 38 12.43 10.74 6.61
CA PRO A 38 11.79 10.23 5.42
C PRO A 38 12.76 10.26 4.24
N MET A 39 12.74 9.22 3.41
CA MET A 39 13.65 9.08 2.27
C MET A 39 12.94 9.33 0.93
N HIS A 40 11.65 9.00 0.85
CA HIS A 40 10.84 9.13 -0.35
C HIS A 40 9.78 10.22 -0.17
N VAL A 41 9.59 11.03 -1.21
CA VAL A 41 8.50 12.02 -1.24
C VAL A 41 7.18 11.27 -1.15
N LEU A 42 6.27 11.77 -0.31
CA LEU A 42 4.90 11.29 -0.24
C LEU A 42 3.94 12.47 -0.18
N ALA A 43 2.92 12.44 -1.04
CA ALA A 43 1.75 13.29 -0.90
C ALA A 43 0.87 12.66 0.18
N GLY A 44 0.90 13.20 1.40
CA GLY A 44 0.20 12.61 2.54
C GLY A 44 -0.20 13.66 3.56
N PRO A 45 -1.15 13.33 4.44
CA PRO A 45 -1.53 14.21 5.54
C PRO A 45 -0.35 14.43 6.48
N ASP A 46 -0.41 15.54 7.20
CA ASP A 46 0.50 15.80 8.31
C ASP A 46 0.37 14.68 9.35
N LEU A 47 1.46 13.92 9.58
CA LEU A 47 1.55 12.86 10.59
C LEU A 47 1.64 13.45 12.00
N LYS A 48 0.55 14.08 12.44
CA LYS A 48 0.47 14.83 13.68
C LYS A 48 -0.49 14.14 14.65
N ILE A 49 -0.02 13.96 15.88
CA ILE A 49 -0.82 13.45 16.99
C ILE A 49 -1.33 14.66 17.76
N SER A 50 -2.64 14.83 17.81
CA SER A 50 -3.29 15.85 18.64
C SER A 50 -3.15 15.50 20.12
N LEU A 51 -2.65 16.44 20.91
CA LEU A 51 -2.48 16.33 22.34
C LEU A 51 -3.42 17.30 23.08
N PRO A 52 -3.72 17.06 24.38
CA PRO A 52 -4.47 17.99 25.20
C PRO A 52 -3.86 19.41 25.19
N GLY A 53 -4.70 20.43 25.23
CA GLY A 53 -4.26 21.83 25.22
C GLY A 53 -3.87 22.38 23.84
N ASN A 54 -4.43 21.82 22.76
CA ASN A 54 -4.15 22.19 21.37
C ASN A 54 -2.68 22.02 20.95
N ALA A 55 -1.92 21.20 21.67
CA ALA A 55 -0.57 20.81 21.27
C ALA A 55 -0.64 19.75 20.17
N GLN A 56 0.36 19.74 19.29
CA GLN A 56 0.53 18.72 18.25
C GLN A 56 1.93 18.13 18.36
N TYR A 57 2.00 16.81 18.29
CA TYR A 57 3.27 16.09 18.26
C TYR A 57 3.48 15.48 16.88
N ALA A 58 4.59 15.83 16.25
CA ALA A 58 5.05 15.21 15.01
C ALA A 58 6.34 14.44 15.31
N ALA A 59 6.32 13.14 15.02
CA ALA A 59 7.48 12.28 15.23
C ALA A 59 8.60 12.62 14.24
N VAL A 60 8.23 12.87 12.99
CA VAL A 60 9.14 13.10 11.87
C VAL A 60 8.61 14.26 11.03
N HIS A 61 9.50 15.03 10.42
CA HIS A 61 9.13 16.04 9.45
C HIS A 61 8.39 15.42 8.26
N ASN A 62 7.38 16.12 7.75
CA ASN A 62 6.73 15.75 6.49
C ASN A 62 7.70 15.97 5.31
N THR A 63 7.34 15.43 4.14
CA THR A 63 8.13 15.58 2.91
C THR A 63 7.67 16.77 2.06
N GLU A 64 7.05 17.80 2.65
CA GLU A 64 6.52 18.95 1.92
C GLU A 64 7.61 19.74 1.19
N ASN A 65 8.79 19.82 1.78
CA ASN A 65 9.98 20.45 1.17
C ASN A 65 10.75 19.49 0.24
N GLY A 66 10.16 18.34 -0.11
CA GLY A 66 10.80 17.27 -0.86
C GLY A 66 11.54 16.25 0.01
N ALA A 67 12.07 15.23 -0.64
CA ALA A 67 12.91 14.18 -0.08
C ALA A 67 13.92 13.73 -1.14
N HIS A 68 14.88 12.90 -0.74
CA HIS A 68 15.98 12.45 -1.61
C HIS A 68 15.49 11.61 -2.80
N PHE A 69 14.42 10.84 -2.63
CA PHE A 69 13.89 9.93 -3.65
C PHE A 69 12.43 10.22 -3.99
N HIS A 70 11.99 9.84 -5.19
CA HIS A 70 10.60 9.96 -5.62
C HIS A 70 9.68 8.99 -4.89
N ALA A 71 8.38 9.27 -4.91
CA ALA A 71 7.36 8.37 -4.37
C ALA A 71 7.37 7.04 -5.14
N MET A 72 7.49 5.92 -4.43
CA MET A 72 7.42 4.61 -5.07
C MET A 72 6.07 4.38 -5.73
N THR A 73 6.04 3.79 -6.94
CA THR A 73 4.80 3.48 -7.67
C THR A 73 4.54 1.98 -7.74
N VAL A 74 3.28 1.55 -7.86
CA VAL A 74 2.92 0.11 -8.03
C VAL A 74 3.72 -0.54 -9.18
N LYS A 75 3.97 0.22 -10.26
CA LYS A 75 4.79 -0.24 -11.39
C LYS A 75 6.24 -0.52 -10.97
N ASP A 76 6.81 0.29 -10.07
CA ASP A 76 8.15 0.06 -9.52
C ASP A 76 8.22 -1.16 -8.62
N THR A 77 7.10 -1.65 -8.07
CA THR A 77 7.07 -2.80 -7.13
C THR A 77 6.78 -4.12 -7.84
N ILE A 78 5.82 -4.14 -8.77
CA ILE A 78 5.32 -5.39 -9.37
C ILE A 78 5.29 -5.39 -10.91
N GLY A 79 5.86 -4.37 -11.56
CA GLY A 79 5.75 -4.20 -13.02
C GLY A 79 6.45 -5.27 -13.87
N GLU A 80 7.36 -6.04 -13.27
CA GLU A 80 8.12 -7.13 -13.90
C GLU A 80 7.51 -8.52 -13.66
N LEU A 81 6.53 -8.62 -12.75
CA LEU A 81 5.89 -9.90 -12.43
C LEU A 81 5.12 -10.45 -13.63
N PRO A 82 5.17 -11.78 -13.88
CA PRO A 82 4.44 -12.38 -14.96
C PRO A 82 2.92 -12.30 -14.75
N PRO A 83 2.09 -12.36 -15.81
CA PRO A 83 0.65 -12.38 -15.66
C PRO A 83 0.16 -13.56 -14.81
N VAL A 84 -0.66 -13.28 -13.79
CA VAL A 84 -1.26 -14.29 -12.91
C VAL A 84 -2.73 -14.53 -13.27
N LYS A 85 -3.16 -15.79 -13.27
CA LYS A 85 -4.57 -16.18 -13.49
C LYS A 85 -5.35 -16.17 -12.16
N ASN A 86 -6.67 -16.04 -12.23
CA ASN A 86 -7.56 -16.23 -11.08
C ASN A 86 -7.42 -17.65 -10.54
N GLY A 87 -7.12 -17.80 -9.24
CA GLY A 87 -6.90 -19.11 -8.62
C GLY A 87 -5.53 -19.74 -8.92
N ALA A 88 -4.54 -18.94 -9.36
CA ALA A 88 -3.18 -19.44 -9.50
C ALA A 88 -2.65 -19.95 -8.15
N CYS A 89 -2.13 -21.17 -8.12
CA CYS A 89 -1.70 -21.85 -6.89
C CYS A 89 -0.27 -22.43 -6.97
N ASP A 90 0.42 -22.26 -8.10
CA ASP A 90 1.81 -22.68 -8.24
C ASP A 90 2.70 -21.80 -7.36
N THR A 91 3.31 -22.39 -6.34
CA THR A 91 4.15 -21.68 -5.35
C THR A 91 5.53 -21.33 -5.87
N MET A 92 5.94 -21.92 -7.00
CA MET A 92 7.23 -21.67 -7.66
C MET A 92 7.02 -21.55 -9.16
N ILE A 93 7.40 -20.40 -9.73
CA ILE A 93 7.42 -20.16 -11.18
C ILE A 93 8.70 -19.41 -11.55
N ASP A 94 9.10 -19.43 -12.81
CA ASP A 94 10.25 -18.62 -13.26
C ASP A 94 9.83 -17.17 -13.54
N TYR A 95 10.72 -16.23 -13.22
CA TYR A 95 10.59 -14.88 -13.73
C TYR A 95 10.66 -14.88 -15.27
N GLN A 96 9.75 -14.13 -15.91
CA GLN A 96 9.67 -14.05 -17.37
C GLN A 96 10.37 -12.81 -17.95
N SER A 97 10.86 -11.91 -17.09
CA SER A 97 11.53 -10.68 -17.49
C SER A 97 12.60 -10.29 -16.47
N GLU A 98 13.52 -9.40 -16.86
CA GLU A 98 14.52 -8.82 -15.96
C GLU A 98 13.91 -7.72 -15.06
N PRO A 99 14.44 -7.49 -13.85
CA PRO A 99 13.95 -6.41 -13.00
C PRO A 99 14.27 -5.04 -13.62
N VAL A 100 13.28 -4.17 -13.69
CA VAL A 100 13.37 -2.86 -14.37
C VAL A 100 13.73 -1.76 -13.39
N SER A 101 12.97 -1.63 -12.31
CA SER A 101 13.12 -0.60 -11.29
C SER A 101 14.26 -0.92 -10.32
N TRP A 102 14.73 0.11 -9.61
CA TRP A 102 15.70 -0.09 -8.52
C TRP A 102 15.14 -1.00 -7.42
N PHE A 103 13.86 -0.86 -7.09
CA PHE A 103 13.21 -1.66 -6.05
C PHE A 103 13.13 -3.13 -6.44
N GLN A 104 12.75 -3.43 -7.69
CA GLN A 104 12.71 -4.80 -8.21
C GLN A 104 14.09 -5.44 -8.16
N LYS A 105 15.14 -4.72 -8.60
CA LYS A 105 16.53 -5.18 -8.51
C LYS A 105 16.95 -5.46 -7.07
N ARG A 106 16.52 -4.62 -6.13
CA ARG A 106 16.85 -4.75 -4.71
C ARG A 106 16.15 -5.93 -4.03
N ILE A 107 14.86 -6.13 -4.28
CA ILE A 107 14.06 -7.18 -3.65
C ILE A 107 14.32 -8.55 -4.29
N ARG A 108 14.41 -8.61 -5.63
CA ARG A 108 14.68 -9.86 -6.35
C ARG A 108 16.11 -10.36 -6.15
N GLY A 109 17.09 -9.45 -6.09
CA GLY A 109 18.50 -9.81 -6.08
C GLY A 109 18.87 -10.68 -7.29
N ASN A 110 19.49 -11.84 -7.04
CA ASN A 110 19.90 -12.79 -8.08
C ASN A 110 18.90 -13.95 -8.26
N MET A 111 17.67 -13.82 -7.77
CA MET A 111 16.67 -14.89 -7.89
C MET A 111 16.18 -15.03 -9.33
N LEU A 112 16.17 -16.27 -9.81
CA LEU A 112 15.57 -16.66 -11.09
C LEU A 112 14.15 -17.23 -10.90
N VAL A 113 13.88 -17.80 -9.73
CA VAL A 113 12.60 -18.36 -9.33
C VAL A 113 11.82 -17.32 -8.53
N LEU A 114 10.56 -17.14 -8.89
CA LEU A 114 9.55 -16.34 -8.21
C LEU A 114 8.70 -17.25 -7.33
N TYR A 115 8.65 -16.93 -6.04
CA TYR A 115 7.88 -17.65 -5.04
C TYR A 115 6.57 -16.94 -4.74
N ASP A 116 5.55 -17.74 -4.42
CA ASP A 116 4.26 -17.28 -3.89
C ASP A 116 3.53 -16.24 -4.76
N HIS A 117 3.73 -16.28 -6.09
CA HIS A 117 2.94 -15.50 -7.06
C HIS A 117 1.59 -16.15 -7.35
N ILE A 118 0.85 -16.37 -6.27
CA ILE A 118 -0.44 -17.05 -6.25
C ILE A 118 -1.58 -16.03 -6.09
N SER A 119 -2.78 -16.40 -6.53
CA SER A 119 -3.95 -15.55 -6.38
C SER A 119 -5.13 -16.34 -5.82
N LYS A 120 -5.93 -15.69 -4.99
CA LYS A 120 -7.17 -16.27 -4.50
C LYS A 120 -8.13 -16.53 -5.66
N GLU A 121 -8.74 -17.71 -5.69
CA GLU A 121 -9.81 -18.00 -6.63
C GLU A 121 -11.08 -17.20 -6.29
N MET A 122 -11.46 -16.29 -7.17
CA MET A 122 -12.72 -15.57 -7.10
C MET A 122 -13.85 -16.41 -7.70
N ASN A 123 -15.05 -16.26 -7.13
CA ASN A 123 -16.27 -16.78 -7.76
C ASN A 123 -16.52 -16.12 -9.12
N GLU A 124 -17.37 -16.76 -9.94
CA GLU A 124 -17.63 -16.34 -11.31
C GLU A 124 -18.14 -14.88 -11.41
N LEU A 125 -19.01 -14.48 -10.49
CA LEU A 125 -19.59 -13.14 -10.46
C LEU A 125 -18.53 -12.06 -10.24
N ASN A 126 -17.64 -12.26 -9.26
CA ASN A 126 -16.59 -11.30 -8.93
C ASN A 126 -15.52 -11.27 -10.02
N LEU A 127 -15.11 -12.43 -10.54
CA LEU A 127 -14.19 -12.50 -11.67
C LEU A 127 -14.74 -11.74 -12.89
N PHE A 128 -16.03 -11.91 -13.18
CA PHE A 128 -16.70 -11.20 -14.26
C PHE A 128 -16.77 -9.68 -14.04
N ARG A 129 -17.05 -9.23 -12.81
CA ARG A 129 -17.00 -7.81 -12.44
C ARG A 129 -15.60 -7.24 -12.65
N CYS A 130 -14.56 -7.88 -12.11
CA CYS A 130 -13.18 -7.44 -12.26
C CYS A 130 -12.75 -7.33 -13.73
N ARG A 131 -13.20 -8.25 -14.59
CA ARG A 131 -12.91 -8.21 -16.04
C ARG A 131 -13.56 -7.02 -16.76
N ARG A 132 -14.62 -6.43 -16.20
CA ARG A 132 -15.37 -5.32 -16.80
C ARG A 132 -14.96 -3.94 -16.30
N ILE A 133 -14.15 -3.85 -15.26
CA ILE A 133 -13.62 -2.56 -14.82
C ILE A 133 -12.72 -2.01 -15.93
N PRO A 134 -12.95 -0.78 -16.41
CA PRO A 134 -12.08 -0.13 -17.38
C PRO A 134 -10.62 -0.04 -16.88
N LYS A 135 -9.65 -0.10 -17.80
CA LYS A 135 -8.22 -0.08 -17.44
C LYS A 135 -7.59 1.31 -17.39
N HIS A 136 -8.38 2.35 -17.12
CA HIS A 136 -7.85 3.71 -16.91
C HIS A 136 -7.65 3.99 -15.42
N PRO A 137 -6.76 4.93 -15.04
CA PRO A 137 -6.58 5.33 -13.66
C PRO A 137 -7.91 5.78 -13.02
N GLY A 138 -8.12 5.40 -11.76
CA GLY A 138 -9.31 5.78 -10.98
C GLY A 138 -10.57 4.97 -11.27
N ALA A 139 -10.56 4.03 -12.23
CA ALA A 139 -11.71 3.18 -12.50
C ALA A 139 -12.05 2.27 -11.31
N ASP A 140 -13.32 2.18 -10.96
CA ASP A 140 -13.80 1.35 -9.85
C ASP A 140 -15.15 0.66 -10.14
N TRP A 141 -15.87 0.25 -9.10
CA TRP A 141 -17.15 -0.45 -9.22
C TRP A 141 -18.26 0.42 -9.83
N SER A 142 -18.15 1.75 -9.74
CA SER A 142 -19.13 2.70 -10.26
C SER A 142 -19.10 2.78 -11.78
N ASP A 143 -17.99 2.38 -12.41
CA ASP A 143 -17.83 2.32 -13.87
C ASP A 143 -18.39 1.03 -14.49
N LEU A 144 -18.93 0.11 -13.68
CA LEU A 144 -19.53 -1.12 -14.19
C LEU A 144 -20.84 -0.80 -14.94
N PRO A 145 -21.06 -1.39 -16.13
CA PRO A 145 -22.28 -1.15 -16.89
C PRO A 145 -23.51 -1.66 -16.14
N GLU A 146 -24.61 -0.91 -16.23
CA GLU A 146 -25.89 -1.30 -15.65
C GLU A 146 -26.42 -2.61 -16.23
N ASP A 147 -27.14 -3.37 -15.41
CA ASP A 147 -27.68 -4.66 -15.82
C ASP A 147 -28.93 -4.44 -16.64
N LYS A 148 -29.14 -5.27 -17.67
CA LYS A 148 -30.46 -5.37 -18.29
C LYS A 148 -31.47 -6.12 -17.39
N ASN A 149 -31.00 -6.83 -16.36
CA ASN A 149 -31.81 -7.70 -15.50
C ASN A 149 -31.90 -7.28 -14.01
N GLY A 150 -31.43 -6.09 -13.64
CA GLY A 150 -31.53 -5.55 -12.28
C GLY A 150 -30.77 -6.30 -11.17
N VAL A 151 -29.84 -7.20 -11.50
CA VAL A 151 -29.09 -8.00 -10.50
C VAL A 151 -27.90 -7.22 -9.94
N TRP A 152 -27.30 -6.30 -10.71
CA TRP A 152 -26.14 -5.53 -10.26
C TRP A 152 -26.47 -4.47 -9.19
N GLY A 153 -27.69 -3.92 -9.18
CA GLY A 153 -28.08 -2.80 -8.30
C GLY A 153 -28.57 -3.16 -6.89
N LYS A 154 -28.99 -4.41 -6.63
CA LYS A 154 -29.56 -4.78 -5.31
C LYS A 154 -28.54 -5.17 -4.25
N ALA A 155 -27.30 -5.48 -4.63
CA ALA A 155 -26.22 -5.79 -3.68
C ALA A 155 -25.51 -4.55 -3.10
N LEU A 156 -25.87 -3.34 -3.57
CA LEU A 156 -25.20 -2.07 -3.23
C LEU A 156 -25.97 -1.20 -2.22
N ARG A 157 -27.11 -1.66 -1.69
CA ARG A 157 -27.76 -1.06 -0.51
C ARG A 157 -27.54 -1.91 0.73
N ILE A 158 -26.28 -2.14 1.11
CA ILE A 158 -25.99 -2.30 2.53
C ILE A 158 -26.17 -0.90 3.11
N ARG A 159 -27.32 -0.64 3.72
CA ARG A 159 -27.50 0.52 4.60
C ARG A 159 -26.41 0.41 5.65
N ILE A 160 -25.40 1.27 5.57
CA ILE A 160 -24.65 1.64 6.76
C ILE A 160 -25.67 2.40 7.60
N SER A 161 -26.24 1.73 8.59
CA SER A 161 -27.02 2.36 9.64
C SER A 161 -26.13 3.42 10.28
N PRO A 162 -26.53 4.69 10.38
CA PRO A 162 -25.85 5.58 11.30
C PRO A 162 -26.22 5.10 12.71
N THR A 163 -25.25 4.52 13.41
CA THR A 163 -25.29 4.52 14.87
C THR A 163 -25.03 5.96 15.30
N GLY A 164 -26.08 6.60 15.82
CA GLY A 164 -26.11 7.94 16.38
C GLY A 164 -27.52 8.25 16.82
#